data_AF-A0A951C0N9-F1
#
_entry.id   AF-A0A951C0N9-F1
#
_cell.length_a   1.000
_cell.length_b   1.000
_cell.length_c   1.000
_cell.angle_alpha   90.00
_cell.angle_beta   90.00
_cell.angle_gamma   90.00
#
_symmetry.space_group_name_H-M   'P 1'
#
loop_
_entity.id
_entity.type
_entity.pdbx_description
1 polymer ?
#
loop_
_entity_poly.entity_id
_entity_poly.type
_entity_poly.pdbx_seq_one_letter_code
_entity_poly.pdbx_strand_id
1 'polypeptide(L)'
;MDAFLRDAEQILETAVAAQSGPAEHLIAVLRSGSLRMLSEVTGWSLSALAMEYGASAVYRVIRRASQVRVEAWSLGRTCTLTRELPARAFSAHQFAMRLLQAA
;
A
#
# COMPACT_ATOMS: atom_id res chain seq x y z
N MET A 1 -12.72 4.78 17.95
CA MET A 1 -11.57 4.76 17.01
C MET A 1 -11.76 5.87 15.98
N ASP A 2 -10.68 6.46 15.48
CA ASP A 2 -10.69 7.52 14.47
C ASP A 2 -10.89 6.91 13.06
N ALA A 3 -11.66 7.57 12.18
CA ALA A 3 -11.89 7.08 10.81
C ALA A 3 -10.58 6.99 10.01
N PHE A 4 -9.71 7.99 10.15
CA PHE A 4 -8.41 8.02 9.47
C PHE A 4 -7.53 6.80 9.82
N LEU A 5 -7.50 6.41 11.09
CA LEU A 5 -6.70 5.26 11.54
C LEU A 5 -7.35 3.93 11.17
N ARG A 6 -8.69 3.83 11.24
CA ARG A 6 -9.43 2.64 10.79
C ARG A 6 -9.21 2.38 9.30
N ASP A 7 -9.28 3.43 8.49
CA ASP A 7 -9.05 3.31 7.04
C ASP A 7 -7.63 2.84 6.76
N ALA A 8 -6.62 3.41 7.44
CA ALA A 8 -5.23 2.97 7.29
C ALA A 8 -5.05 1.49 7.66
N GLU A 9 -5.68 1.03 8.73
CA GLU A 9 -5.65 -0.37 9.18
C GLU A 9 -6.34 -1.29 8.17
N GLN A 10 -7.53 -0.92 7.69
CA GLN A 10 -8.27 -1.71 6.70
C GLN A 10 -7.54 -1.78 5.35
N ILE A 11 -6.89 -0.69 4.94
CA ILE A 11 -6.03 -0.66 3.74
C ILE A 11 -4.83 -1.60 3.95
N LEU A 12 -4.20 -1.58 5.12
CA LEU A 12 -3.08 -2.47 5.43
C LEU A 12 -3.51 -3.93 5.36
N GLU A 13 -4.61 -4.32 6.01
CA GLU A 13 -5.10 -5.71 5.97
C GLU A 13 -5.45 -6.15 4.55
N THR A 14 -6.10 -5.28 3.79
CA THR A 14 -6.44 -5.57 2.38
C THR A 14 -5.17 -5.77 1.55
N ALA A 15 -4.17 -4.90 1.74
CA ALA A 15 -2.90 -5.02 1.06
C ALA A 15 -2.13 -6.27 1.53
N VAL A 16 -2.20 -6.68 2.79
CA VAL A 16 -1.57 -7.92 3.26
C VAL A 16 -2.22 -9.15 2.63
N ALA A 17 -3.56 -9.18 2.54
CA ALA A 17 -4.32 -10.30 1.99
C ALA A 17 -4.21 -10.44 0.47
N ALA A 18 -3.92 -9.35 -0.25
CA ALA A 18 -3.77 -9.38 -1.70
C ALA A 18 -2.56 -10.22 -2.14
N GLN A 19 -2.79 -11.19 -3.04
CA GLN A 19 -1.77 -12.12 -3.55
C GLN A 19 -0.75 -11.45 -4.49
N SER A 20 -1.18 -10.37 -5.15
CA SER A 20 -0.42 -9.57 -6.10
C SER A 20 -0.92 -8.12 -6.09
N GLY A 21 -0.08 -7.19 -6.51
CA GLY A 21 -0.38 -5.78 -6.61
C GLY A 21 0.86 -4.96 -6.97
N PRO A 22 0.71 -3.69 -7.31
CA PRO A 22 1.85 -2.82 -7.57
C PRO A 22 2.72 -2.70 -6.31
N ALA A 23 4.03 -2.55 -6.51
CA ALA A 23 4.99 -2.38 -5.43
C ALA A 23 4.70 -1.12 -4.60
N GLU A 24 4.10 -0.11 -5.24
CA GLU A 24 3.68 1.13 -4.60
C GLU A 24 2.45 1.68 -5.30
N HIS A 25 1.49 2.19 -4.54
CA HIS A 25 0.35 2.93 -5.05
C HIS A 25 -0.20 3.86 -3.98
N LEU A 26 -1.02 4.82 -4.41
CA LEU A 26 -1.68 5.78 -3.53
C LEU A 26 -3.19 5.61 -3.61
N ILE A 27 -3.84 5.81 -2.48
CA ILE A 27 -5.29 5.90 -2.33
C ILE A 27 -5.60 7.28 -1.75
N ALA A 28 -6.34 8.10 -2.50
CA ALA A 28 -6.80 9.41 -2.05
C ALA A 28 -8.30 9.37 -1.77
N VAL A 29 -8.69 9.85 -0.59
CA VAL A 29 -10.08 10.10 -0.22
C VAL A 29 -10.38 11.56 -0.47
N LEU A 30 -11.08 11.86 -1.55
CA LEU A 30 -11.43 13.23 -1.92
C LEU A 30 -12.37 13.84 -0.88
N ARG A 31 -12.40 15.18 -0.77
CA ARG A 31 -13.37 15.87 0.11
C ARG A 31 -14.83 15.60 -0.26
N SER A 32 -15.10 15.16 -1.49
CA SER A 32 -16.41 14.67 -1.93
C SER A 32 -16.79 13.31 -1.33
N GLY A 33 -15.85 12.61 -0.68
CA GLY A 33 -16.00 11.23 -0.22
C GLY A 33 -15.64 10.17 -1.28
N SER A 34 -15.29 10.59 -2.50
CA SER A 34 -14.88 9.68 -3.57
C SER A 34 -13.47 9.13 -3.32
N LEU A 35 -13.22 7.90 -3.75
CA LEU A 35 -11.90 7.27 -3.71
C LEU A 35 -11.21 7.38 -5.07
N ARG A 36 -9.91 7.66 -5.07
CA ARG A 36 -9.08 7.63 -6.26
C ARG A 36 -7.80 6.85 -6.00
N MET A 37 -7.51 5.87 -6.86
CA MET A 37 -6.24 5.15 -6.85
C MET A 37 -5.28 5.82 -7.84
N LEU A 38 -4.03 6.02 -7.44
CA LEU A 38 -2.99 6.64 -8.26
C LEU A 38 -1.78 5.71 -8.30
N SER A 39 -1.34 5.37 -9.52
CA SER A 39 -0.29 4.37 -9.75
C SER A 39 1.12 4.96 -9.79
N GLU A 40 1.26 6.28 -9.97
CA GLU A 40 2.54 6.94 -10.20
C GLU A 40 2.60 8.31 -9.50
N VAL A 41 3.12 8.36 -8.27
CA VAL A 41 3.46 9.65 -7.65
C VAL A 41 4.70 9.54 -6.77
N THR A 42 5.85 9.48 -7.45
CA THR A 42 7.18 9.47 -6.83
C THR A 42 7.63 10.90 -6.53
N GLY A 43 8.33 11.10 -5.41
CA GLY A 43 8.95 12.39 -5.04
C GLY A 43 8.05 13.41 -4.34
N TRP A 44 6.72 13.21 -4.32
CA TRP A 44 5.79 14.13 -3.64
C TRP A 44 5.49 13.68 -2.21
N SER A 45 5.42 14.62 -1.27
CA SER A 45 4.95 14.34 0.09
C SER A 45 3.44 14.06 0.11
N LEU A 46 2.96 13.30 1.10
CA LEU A 46 1.53 13.00 1.23
C LEU A 46 0.66 14.24 1.41
N SER A 47 1.17 15.26 2.10
CA SER A 47 0.47 16.53 2.27
C SER A 47 0.36 17.30 0.96
N ALA A 48 1.42 17.32 0.14
CA ALA A 48 1.40 17.96 -1.17
C ALA A 48 0.40 17.26 -2.10
N LEU A 49 0.37 15.92 -2.08
CA LEU A 49 -0.62 15.13 -2.81
C LEU A 49 -2.05 15.42 -2.36
N ALA A 50 -2.26 15.56 -1.05
CA ALA A 50 -3.58 15.88 -0.53
C ALA A 50 -4.06 17.26 -1.00
N MET A 51 -3.16 18.24 -1.06
CA MET A 51 -3.46 19.57 -1.58
C MET A 51 -3.77 19.53 -3.09
N GLU A 52 -2.91 18.90 -3.87
CA GLU A 52 -3.03 18.78 -5.33
C GLU A 52 -4.35 18.13 -5.75
N TYR A 53 -4.71 17.02 -5.11
CA TYR A 53 -5.92 16.26 -5.45
C TYR A 53 -7.17 16.71 -4.69
N GLY A 54 -7.09 17.70 -3.80
CA GLY A 54 -8.21 18.09 -2.95
C GLY A 54 -8.68 16.96 -2.02
N ALA A 55 -7.75 16.14 -1.55
CA ALA A 55 -8.02 15.00 -0.69
C ALA A 55 -8.13 15.41 0.78
N SER A 56 -9.05 14.76 1.49
CA SER A 56 -9.18 14.82 2.95
C SER A 56 -8.21 13.87 3.65
N ALA A 57 -7.86 12.76 2.98
CA ALA A 57 -6.85 11.81 3.41
C ALA A 57 -6.13 11.19 2.21
N VAL A 58 -4.85 10.87 2.36
CA VAL A 58 -4.05 10.16 1.36
C VAL A 58 -3.28 9.05 2.04
N TYR A 59 -3.27 7.86 1.43
CA TYR A 59 -2.60 6.66 1.91
C TYR A 59 -1.65 6.14 0.84
N ARG A 60 -0.36 6.06 1.13
CA ARG A 60 0.66 5.40 0.30
C ARG A 60 0.84 3.98 0.80
N VAL A 61 0.57 3.02 -0.06
CA VAL A 61 0.77 1.60 0.19
C VAL A 61 2.06 1.18 -0.48
N ILE A 62 3.00 0.68 0.31
CA ILE A 62 4.30 0.20 -0.15
C ILE A 62 4.38 -1.29 0.16
N ARG A 63 4.45 -2.11 -0.88
CA ARG A 63 4.68 -3.55 -0.77
C ARG A 63 6.12 -3.87 -1.11
N ARG A 64 6.77 -4.57 -0.19
CA ARG A 64 8.06 -5.23 -0.40
C ARG A 64 7.89 -6.74 -0.20
N ALA A 65 8.92 -7.51 -0.55
CA ALA A 65 8.87 -8.97 -0.45
C ALA A 65 8.58 -9.47 0.97
N SER A 66 9.06 -8.75 2.00
CA SER A 66 8.94 -9.15 3.41
C SER A 66 7.93 -8.32 4.22
N GLN A 67 7.35 -7.25 3.67
CA GLN A 67 6.46 -6.37 4.44
C GLN A 67 5.51 -5.59 3.55
N VAL A 68 4.39 -5.19 4.15
CA VAL A 68 3.48 -4.16 3.63
C VAL A 68 3.50 -2.98 4.60
N ARG A 69 3.68 -1.78 4.08
CA ARG A 69 3.61 -0.54 4.83
C ARG A 69 2.52 0.36 4.26
N VAL A 70 1.78 1.01 5.14
CA VAL A 70 0.83 2.09 4.80
C VAL A 70 1.30 3.36 5.51
N GLU A 71 1.68 4.36 4.73
CA GLU A 71 1.92 5.72 5.21
C GLU A 71 0.69 6.56 4.88
N ALA A 72 0.23 7.39 5.81
CA ALA A 72 -0.97 8.17 5.59
C ALA A 72 -0.85 9.60 6.10
N TRP A 73 -1.63 10.50 5.50
CA TRP A 73 -1.78 11.89 5.92
C TRP A 73 -3.25 12.30 5.89
N SER A 74 -3.70 13.04 6.90
CA SER A 74 -5.00 13.71 6.91
C SER A 74 -4.96 14.95 7.81
N LEU A 75 -5.32 16.12 7.26
CA LEU A 75 -5.50 17.38 8.00
C LEU A 75 -4.35 17.71 8.99
N GLY A 76 -3.10 17.55 8.55
CA GLY A 76 -1.91 17.84 9.35
C GLY A 76 -1.45 16.70 10.25
N ARG A 77 -2.14 15.58 10.27
CA ARG A 77 -1.75 14.35 10.98
C ARG A 77 -1.15 13.35 10.03
N THR A 78 -0.24 12.54 10.54
CA THR A 78 0.35 11.42 9.81
C THR A 78 0.21 10.13 10.62
N CYS A 79 0.19 8.99 9.93
CA CYS A 79 0.38 7.70 10.55
C CYS A 79 1.15 6.76 9.64
N THR A 80 1.86 5.81 10.23
CA THR A 80 2.54 4.74 9.50
C THR A 80 2.22 3.42 10.17
N LEU A 81 1.65 2.49 9.41
CA LEU A 81 1.39 1.11 9.83
C LEU A 81 2.27 0.17 9.00
N THR A 82 2.79 -0.89 9.61
CA THR A 82 3.63 -1.88 8.92
C THR A 82 3.26 -3.28 9.39
N ARG A 83 3.18 -4.21 8.43
CA ARG A 83 2.98 -5.65 8.66
C ARG A 83 4.09 -6.41 7.97
N GLU A 84 4.85 -7.17 8.74
CA GLU A 84 5.77 -8.17 8.19
C GLU A 84 4.96 -9.31 7.53
N LEU A 85 5.42 -9.75 6.38
CA LEU A 85 4.87 -10.89 5.64
C LEU A 85 5.74 -12.12 5.93
N PRO A 86 5.15 -13.31 6.07
CA PRO A 86 5.94 -14.52 6.15
C PRO A 86 6.79 -14.68 4.89
N ALA A 87 8.03 -15.16 5.05
CA ALA A 87 8.86 -15.51 3.91
C ALA A 87 8.07 -16.46 3.01
N ARG A 88 7.95 -16.14 1.71
CA ARG A 88 7.35 -17.07 0.74
C ARG A 88 8.19 -18.34 0.77
N ALA A 89 7.65 -19.39 1.40
CA ALA A 89 8.23 -20.72 1.30
C ALA A 89 8.19 -21.11 -0.18
N PHE A 90 9.36 -21.24 -0.80
CA PHE A 90 9.45 -21.85 -2.12
C PHE A 90 8.96 -23.28 -1.98
N SER A 91 7.87 -23.63 -2.67
CA SER A 91 7.50 -25.04 -2.77
C SER A 91 8.56 -25.73 -3.64
N ALA A 92 8.99 -26.94 -3.24
CA ALA A 92 9.94 -27.75 -3.99
C ALA A 92 9.54 -27.92 -5.48
N HIS A 93 8.24 -27.89 -5.75
CA HIS A 93 7.67 -27.93 -7.09
C HIS A 93 8.06 -26.72 -7.96
N GLN A 94 8.09 -25.51 -7.40
CA GLN A 94 8.53 -24.30 -8.12
C GLN A 94 10.03 -24.28 -8.38
N PHE A 95 10.83 -24.90 -7.51
CA PHE A 95 12.27 -25.05 -7.70
C PHE A 95 12.59 -26.04 -8.83
N ALA A 96 11.89 -27.18 -8.87
CA ALA A 96 12.05 -28.19 -9.92
C ALA A 96 11.66 -27.65 -11.31
N MET A 97 10.56 -26.89 -11.42
CA MET A 97 10.17 -26.30 -12.71
C MET A 97 11.17 -25.25 -13.23
N ARG A 98 11.78 -24.44 -12.35
CA ARG A 98 12.79 -23.45 -12.77
C ARG A 98 14.09 -24.08 -13.26
N LEU A 99 14.49 -25.22 -12.71
CA LEU A 99 15.68 -25.94 -13.16
C LEU A 99 15.48 -26.63 -14.51
N LEU A 100 14.28 -27.13 -14.79
CA LEU A 100 13.95 -27.76 -16.08
C LEU A 100 13.84 -26.77 -17.25
N GLN A 101 13.61 -25.48 -16.99
CA GLN A 101 13.58 -24.43 -18.01
C GLN A 101 14.95 -23.77 -18.24
N ALA A 102 15.97 -24.13 -17.45
CA ALA A 102 17.32 -23.59 -17.54
C ALA A 102 18.33 -24.56 -18.19
N ALA A 103 17.85 -25.72 -18.68
CA ALA A 103 18.60 -26.74 -19.41
C ALA A 103 18.10 -26.81 -20.87
#